data_AF-A0A3C1LZY5-F1
#
_entry.id   AF-A0A3C1LZY5-F1
#
_cell.length_a   1.000
_cell.length_b   1.000
_cell.length_c   1.000
_cell.angle_alpha   90.00
_cell.angle_beta   90.00
_cell.angle_gamma   90.00
#
_symmetry.space_group_name_H-M   'P 1'
#
loop_
_entity.id
_entity.type
_entity.pdbx_description
1 polymer ?
#
loop_
_entity_poly.entity_id
_entity_poly.type
_entity_poly.pdbx_seq_one_letter_code
_entity_poly.pdbx_strand_id
1 'polypeptide(L)' 'MDRLYIPQIARAPQGTVVLTFRENLPDLETLTPVEGKMWIRHGGTFLEVRAQAKTVVTLTCDRTLVQ' A
#
# COMPACT_ATOMS: atom_id res chain seq x y z
N MET A 1 -4.24 -10.21 -0.79
CA MET A 1 -3.31 -9.83 -1.88
C MET A 1 -2.72 -11.06 -2.59
N ASP A 2 -2.67 -11.03 -3.92
CA ASP A 2 -2.02 -12.05 -4.74
C ASP A 2 -0.49 -11.97 -4.67
N ARG A 3 0.18 -13.11 -4.83
CA ARG A 3 1.65 -13.18 -4.80
C ARG A 3 2.23 -12.60 -6.09
N LEU A 4 3.14 -11.64 -5.95
CA LEU A 4 3.94 -11.11 -7.05
C LEU A 4 5.37 -11.67 -6.95
N TYR A 5 5.82 -12.37 -7.99
CA TYR A 5 7.16 -12.97 -8.02
C TYR A 5 8.15 -12.09 -8.78
N ILE A 6 9.41 -12.06 -8.33
CA ILE A 6 10.49 -11.26 -8.94
C ILE A 6 10.64 -11.49 -10.46
N PRO A 7 10.59 -12.72 -10.99
CA PRO A 7 10.67 -12.94 -12.43
C PRO A 7 9.54 -12.28 -13.23
N GLN A 8 8.36 -12.08 -12.64
CA GLN A 8 7.24 -11.40 -13.30
C GLN A 8 7.51 -9.89 -13.40
N ILE A 9 8.11 -9.29 -12.37
CA ILE A 9 8.48 -7.88 -12.36
C ILE A 9 9.60 -7.60 -13.36
N ALA A 10 10.62 -8.46 -13.40
CA ALA A 10 11.75 -8.31 -14.32
C ALA A 10 11.34 -8.40 -15.81
N ARG A 11 10.24 -9.11 -16.11
CA ARG A 11 9.66 -9.22 -17.46
C ARG A 11 8.70 -8.09 -17.82
N ALA A 12 8.30 -7.28 -16.84
CA ALA A 12 7.40 -6.16 -17.09
C ALA A 12 8.11 -5.04 -17.89
N PRO A 13 7.37 -4.22 -18.65
CA PRO A 13 7.94 -3.05 -19.32
C PRO A 13 8.70 -2.17 -18.31
N GLN A 14 9.94 -1.81 -18.64
CA GLN A 14 10.83 -1.03 -17.76
C GLN A 14 11.14 -1.72 -16.41
N GLY A 15 10.91 -3.03 -16.30
CA GLY A 15 11.06 -3.79 -15.06
C GLY A 15 10.16 -3.29 -13.94
N THR A 16 9.03 -2.64 -14.27
CA THR A 16 8.16 -1.96 -13.31
C THR A 16 6.73 -2.50 -13.38
N VAL A 17 6.17 -2.84 -12.22
CA VAL A 17 4.78 -3.26 -12.05
C VAL A 17 4.05 -2.23 -11.20
N VAL A 18 2.84 -1.88 -11.61
CA VAL A 18 1.96 -0.98 -10.85
C VAL A 18 0.75 -1.77 -10.37
N LEU A 19 0.50 -1.73 -9.07
CA LEU A 19 -0.63 -2.40 -8.43
C LEU A 19 -1.56 -1.36 -7.82
N THR A 20 -2.86 -1.52 -8.06
CA THR A 20 -3.91 -0.82 -7.30
C THR A 20 -4.41 -1.75 -6.21
N PHE A 21 -4.55 -1.24 -4.99
CA PHE A 21 -5.09 -2.02 -3.88
C PHE A 21 -6.19 -1.23 -3.17
N ARG A 22 -7.10 -1.96 -2.55
CA ARG A 22 -8.19 -1.46 -1.70
C ARG A 22 -8.51 -2.53 -0.67
N GLU A 23 -7.84 -2.47 0.48
CA GLU A 23 -7.92 -3.52 1.50
C GLU A 23 -8.12 -2.91 2.89
N ASN A 24 -8.80 -3.63 3.78
CA ASN A 24 -8.85 -3.29 5.20
C ASN A 24 -7.60 -3.85 5.87
N LEU A 25 -6.79 -2.99 6.46
CA LEU A 25 -5.59 -3.41 7.18
C LEU A 25 -5.98 -3.75 8.62
N PRO A 26 -5.76 -5.00 9.10
CA PRO A 26 -6.17 -5.42 10.44
C PRO A 26 -5.60 -4.55 11.57
N ASP A 27 -4.38 -4.05 11.37
CA ASP A 27 -3.64 -3.26 12.36
C ASP A 27 -3.86 -1.75 12.23
N LEU A 28 -4.76 -1.30 11.33
CA LEU A 28 -5.07 0.11 11.14
C LEU A 28 -6.58 0.36 11.27
N GLU A 29 -6.97 1.03 12.35
CA GLU A 29 -8.36 1.43 12.56
C GLU A 29 -8.75 2.55 11.60
N THR A 30 -9.52 2.21 10.58
CA THR A 30 -9.96 3.13 9.53
C THR A 30 -11.46 3.01 9.27
N LEU A 31 -12.09 4.12 8.93
CA LEU A 31 -13.50 4.17 8.51
C LEU A 31 -13.72 3.68 7.07
N THR A 32 -12.67 3.70 6.25
CA THR A 32 -12.70 3.23 4.86
C THR A 32 -11.53 2.29 4.60
N PRO A 33 -11.65 1.31 3.69
CA PRO A 33 -10.51 0.52 3.26
C PRO A 33 -9.36 1.41 2.80
N VAL A 34 -8.12 1.00 3.09
CA VAL A 34 -6.93 1.68 2.60
C VAL A 34 -6.81 1.41 1.12
N GLU A 35 -6.89 2.46 0.31
CA GLU A 35 -6.80 2.36 -1.14
C GLU A 35 -5.66 3.20 -1.70
N GLY A 36 -4.99 2.67 -2.72
CA GLY A 36 -3.76 3.28 -3.21
C GLY A 36 -3.19 2.64 -4.45
N LYS A 37 -2.04 3.18 -4.86
CA LYS A 37 -1.20 2.67 -5.93
C LYS A 37 0.18 2.35 -5.37
N MET A 38 0.73 1.22 -5.81
CA MET A 38 2.08 0.78 -5.50
C MET A 38 2.84 0.58 -6.81
N TRP A 39 4.08 1.06 -6.85
CA TRP A 39 5.02 0.88 -7.94
C TRP A 39 6.17 0.03 -7.44
N ILE A 40 6.42 -1.07 -8.14
CA ILE A 40 7.47 -2.03 -7.81
C ILE A 40 8.38 -2.12 -9.02
N ARG A 41 9.63 -1.68 -8.88
CA ARG A 41 10.63 -1.72 -9.94
C ARG A 41 11.78 -2.64 -9.55
N HIS A 42 12.14 -3.55 -10.44
CA HIS A 42 13.33 -4.38 -10.30
C HIS A 42 14.55 -3.65 -10.88
N GLY A 43 15.48 -3.26 -10.00
CA GLY A 43 16.71 -2.53 -10.34
C GLY A 43 17.92 -3.42 -10.59
N GLY A 44 17.73 -4.74 -10.77
CA GLY A 44 18.81 -5.71 -10.97
C GLY A 44 19.20 -6.42 -9.67
N THR A 45 19.81 -5.69 -8.73
CA THR A 45 20.21 -6.22 -7.41
C THR A 45 19.31 -5.77 -6.27
N PHE A 46 18.33 -4.91 -6.54
CA PHE A 46 17.40 -4.37 -5.56
C PHE A 46 15.98 -4.29 -6.12
N LEU A 47 15.02 -4.24 -5.20
CA LEU A 47 13.63 -3.89 -5.48
C LEU A 47 13.37 -2.50 -4.94
N GLU A 48 12.93 -1.62 -5.82
CA GLU A 48 12.41 -0.31 -5.46
C GLU A 48 10.90 -0.40 -5.33
N VAL A 49 10.40 -0.20 -4.12
CA VAL A 49 8.96 -0.23 -3.81
C VAL A 49 8.53 1.15 -3.35
N ARG A 50 7.59 1.75 -4.06
CA ARG A 50 6.96 3.03 -3.70
C ARG A 50 5.47 2.83 -3.60
N ALA A 51 4.81 3.45 -2.62
CA ALA A 51 3.36 3.39 -2.50
C ALA A 51 2.80 4.76 -2.12
N GLN A 52 1.62 5.06 -2.65
CA GLN A 52 0.79 6.16 -2.21
C GLN A 52 -0.59 5.61 -1.91
N ALA A 53 -1.08 5.88 -0.71
CA ALA A 53 -2.35 5.36 -0.22
C ALA A 53 -3.13 6.47 0.49
N LYS A 54 -4.44 6.29 0.56
CA LYS A 54 -5.36 7.14 1.30
C LYS A 54 -6.36 6.29 2.06
N THR A 55 -6.83 6.82 3.17
CA THR A 55 -7.91 6.26 3.98
C THR A 55 -8.51 7.38 4.85
N VAL A 56 -9.63 7.11 5.49
CA VAL A 56 -10.24 7.98 6.50
C VAL A 56 -10.04 7.36 7.87
N VAL A 57 -9.46 8.12 8.79
CA VAL A 57 -9.29 7.73 10.21
C VAL A 57 -10.12 8.64 11.10
N THR A 58 -10.65 8.09 12.18
CA THR A 58 -11.24 8.88 13.25
C THR A 58 -10.11 9.39 14.14
N LEU A 59 -10.00 10.70 14.33
CA LEU A 59 -9.10 11.28 15.31
C LEU A 59 -9.86 11.42 16.63
N THR A 60 -9.43 10.69 17.65
CA THR A 60 -9.90 10.88 19.01
C THR A 60 -9.09 11.99 19.67
N CYS A 61 -9.77 12.99 20.20
CA CYS A 61 -9.14 13.97 21.07
C CYS A 61 -9.21 13.44 22.50
N ASP A 62 -8.05 13.13 23.09
CA ASP A 62 -7.96 12.71 24.50
C ASP A 62 -8.58 13.73 25.46
N ARG A 63 -8.62 15.00 25.05
CA ARG A 63 -9.20 16.08 25.85
C ARG A 63 -10.72 16.04 25.94
N THR A 64 -11.41 15.27 25.08
CA THR A 64 -12.89 15.15 25.05
C THR A 64 -13.41 13.76 25.41
N LEU A 65 -12.53 12.77 25.59
CA LEU A 65 -12.90 11.41 26.02
C LEU A 65 -13.07 11.28 27.55
N VAL A 66 -12.68 12.30 28.31
CA VAL A 66 -12.87 12.38 29.76
C VAL A 66 -14.07 13.29 30.05
N GLN A 67 -15.28 12.77 29.95
CA GLN A 67 -16.49 13.37 30.53
C GLN A 67 -17.37 12.31 31.19
#